data_AF-A0A494X8F3-F1
#
_entry.id   AF-A0A494X8F3-F1
#
_cell.length_a   1.000
_cell.length_b   1.000
_cell.length_c   1.000
_cell.angle_alpha   90.00
_cell.angle_beta   90.00
_cell.angle_gamma   90.00
#
_symmetry.space_group_name_H-M   'P 1'
#
loop_
_entity.id
_entity.type
_entity.pdbx_description
1 polymer ?
#
loop_
_entity_poly.entity_id
_entity_poly.type
_entity_poly.pdbx_seq_one_letter_code
_entity_poly.pdbx_strand_id
1 'polypeptide(L)'
;MDLHVIYTRSDGILLSRRQYESWRQIQDEIPDYITSLGPWSLEQVVEYLDSEHSRLDPSAAEQVSTFLASAEPDIELKFERSR
;
A
#
# COMPACT_ATOMS: atom_id res chain seq x y z
N MET A 1 -5.38 -13.54 -0.73
CA MET A 1 -3.99 -13.04 -0.69
C MET A 1 -3.98 -11.90 0.28
N ASP A 2 -2.88 -11.72 0.99
CA ASP A 2 -2.78 -10.66 1.98
C ASP A 2 -1.75 -9.64 1.53
N LEU A 3 -2.01 -8.37 1.86
CA LEU A 3 -1.24 -7.22 1.38
C LEU A 3 -0.70 -6.42 2.56
N HIS A 4 0.44 -5.77 2.32
CA HIS A 4 1.03 -4.80 3.22
C HIS A 4 0.80 -3.38 2.71
N VAL A 5 0.46 -2.48 3.62
CA VAL A 5 0.46 -1.02 3.38
C VAL A 5 1.71 -0.46 4.03
N ILE A 6 2.62 0.10 3.23
CA ILE A 6 3.96 0.50 3.68
C ILE A 6 4.11 2.01 3.50
N TYR A 7 4.40 2.71 4.59
CA TYR A 7 4.59 4.14 4.61
C TYR A 7 6.06 4.49 4.39
N THR A 8 6.32 5.45 3.51
CA THR A 8 7.66 5.95 3.22
C THR A 8 7.87 7.38 3.70
N ARG A 9 9.14 7.79 3.84
CA ARG A 9 9.54 9.16 4.24
C ARG A 9 9.24 10.22 3.19
N SER A 10 9.02 9.82 1.95
CA SER A 10 8.65 10.69 0.84
C SER A 10 7.16 11.05 0.81
N ASP A 11 6.43 10.83 1.91
CA ASP A 11 4.97 10.90 2.00
C ASP A 11 4.23 9.94 1.05
N GLY A 12 4.95 8.93 0.55
CA GLY A 12 4.41 7.87 -0.29
C GLY A 12 3.83 6.72 0.53
N ILE A 13 2.84 6.04 -0.06
CA ILE A 13 2.30 4.79 0.46
C ILE A 13 2.42 3.72 -0.61
N LEU A 14 3.11 2.63 -0.28
CA LEU A 14 3.24 1.46 -1.14
C LEU A 14 2.24 0.39 -0.71
N LEU A 15 1.59 -0.23 -1.68
CA LEU A 15 0.82 -1.44 -1.51
C LEU A 15 1.65 -2.62 -2.04
N SER A 16 1.94 -3.60 -1.19
CA SER A 16 2.83 -4.72 -1.51
C SER A 16 2.15 -6.07 -1.31
N ARG A 17 2.32 -6.99 -2.28
CA ARG A 17 1.86 -8.39 -2.19
C ARG A 17 2.96 -9.35 -1.74
N ARG A 18 4.19 -8.85 -1.55
CA ARG A 18 5.32 -9.65 -1.07
C ARG A 18 5.02 -10.21 0.31
N GLN A 19 5.54 -11.41 0.57
CA GLN A 19 5.51 -12.03 1.89
C GLN A 19 6.82 -11.69 2.59
N TYR A 20 6.73 -11.00 3.72
CA TYR A 20 7.88 -10.64 4.53
C TYR A 20 7.92 -11.47 5.80
N GLU A 21 9.10 -11.95 6.18
CA GLU A 21 9.29 -12.70 7.43
C GLU A 21 9.23 -11.79 8.66
N SER A 22 9.56 -10.51 8.49
CA SER A 22 9.49 -9.50 9.53
C SER A 22 9.43 -8.09 8.95
N TRP A 23 8.96 -7.12 9.74
CA TRP A 23 9.04 -5.71 9.39
C TRP A 23 10.47 -5.23 9.11
N ARG A 24 11.49 -5.90 9.68
CA ARG A 24 12.90 -5.58 9.44
C ARG A 24 13.30 -5.88 8.00
N GLN A 25 12.78 -6.96 7.42
CA GLN A 25 13.02 -7.27 6.00
C GLN A 25 12.46 -6.17 5.10
N ILE A 26 11.29 -5.63 5.43
CA ILE A 26 10.70 -4.49 4.69
C ILE A 26 11.62 -3.27 4.77
N GLN A 27 12.16 -2.97 5.96
CA GLN A 27 13.10 -1.88 6.15
C GLN A 27 14.41 -2.06 5.36
N ASP A 28 14.91 -3.29 5.26
CA ASP A 28 16.12 -3.59 4.49
C ASP A 28 15.88 -3.48 2.97
N GLU A 29 14.67 -3.80 2.49
CA GLU A 29 14.29 -3.74 1.07
C GLU A 29 13.82 -2.35 0.60
N ILE A 30 13.25 -1.52 1.49
CA ILE A 30 12.63 -0.24 1.15
C ILE A 30 13.42 0.89 1.84
N PRO A 31 14.30 1.60 1.11
CA PRO A 31 15.22 2.58 1.70
C PRO A 31 14.56 3.69 2.53
N ASP A 32 13.35 4.12 2.13
CA ASP A 32 12.60 5.19 2.79
C ASP A 32 11.55 4.69 3.78
N TYR A 33 11.63 3.44 4.23
CA TYR A 33 10.66 2.85 5.15
C TYR A 33 10.47 3.64 6.47
N ILE A 34 9.22 3.87 6.84
CA ILE A 34 8.80 4.36 8.17
C ILE A 34 8.16 3.22 8.96
N THR A 35 7.09 2.66 8.42
CA THR A 35 6.28 1.63 9.08
C THR A 35 5.49 0.85 8.03
N SER A 36 5.00 -0.33 8.41
CA SER A 36 4.07 -1.12 7.60
C SER A 36 2.91 -1.60 8.44
N LEU A 37 1.74 -1.71 7.80
CA LEU A 37 0.56 -2.35 8.34
C LEU A 37 0.28 -3.65 7.58
N GLY A 38 -0.45 -4.55 8.23
CA GLY A 38 -0.72 -5.88 7.69
C GLY A 38 0.32 -6.95 8.06
N PRO A 39 0.28 -8.12 7.41
CA PRO A 39 -0.52 -8.40 6.21
C PRO A 39 -2.02 -8.45 6.50
N TRP A 40 -2.84 -7.92 5.58
CA TRP A 40 -4.30 -7.86 5.71
C TRP A 40 -5.01 -8.39 4.46
N SER A 41 -6.26 -8.82 4.62
CA SER A 41 -7.09 -9.22 3.49
C SER A 41 -7.38 -8.02 2.57
N LEU A 42 -7.80 -8.30 1.33
CA LEU A 42 -8.17 -7.26 0.36
C LEU A 42 -9.27 -6.34 0.90
N GLU A 43 -10.29 -6.90 1.55
CA GLU A 43 -11.40 -6.15 2.14
C GLU A 43 -10.92 -5.21 3.25
N GLN A 44 -10.06 -5.70 4.14
CA GLN A 44 -9.48 -4.90 5.22
C GLN A 44 -8.60 -3.76 4.70
N VAL A 45 -7.82 -4.01 3.64
CA VAL A 45 -7.01 -2.97 2.99
C VAL A 45 -7.89 -1.89 2.38
N VAL A 46 -8.93 -2.27 1.63
CA VAL A 46 -9.84 -1.30 1.01
C VAL A 46 -10.55 -0.48 2.08
N GLU A 47 -11.10 -1.13 3.12
CA GLU A 47 -11.78 -0.45 4.22
C GLU A 47 -10.86 0.54 4.95
N TYR A 48 -9.63 0.13 5.26
CA TYR A 48 -8.63 0.98 5.89
C TYR A 48 -8.24 2.18 5.02
N LEU A 49 -8.00 1.95 3.73
CA LEU A 49 -7.60 3.01 2.80
C LEU A 49 -8.75 4.01 2.57
N ASP A 50 -9.99 3.54 2.47
CA ASP A 50 -11.15 4.43 2.35
C ASP A 50 -11.38 5.27 3.62
N SER A 51 -11.09 4.73 4.81
CA SER A 51 -11.28 5.46 6.07
C SER A 51 -10.16 6.47 6.35
N GLU A 52 -8.89 6.07 6.17
CA GLU A 52 -7.74 6.90 6.55
C GLU A 52 -7.23 7.79 5.40
N HIS A 53 -7.49 7.41 4.14
CA HIS A 53 -6.92 8.04 2.95
C HIS A 53 -8.00 8.46 1.94
N SER A 54 -8.93 9.30 2.38
CA SER A 54 -10.07 9.79 1.56
C SER A 54 -9.70 10.58 0.30
N ARG A 55 -8.42 10.90 0.09
CA ARG A 55 -7.89 11.61 -1.09
C ARG A 55 -7.24 10.67 -2.12
N LEU A 56 -7.39 9.36 -1.98
CA LEU A 56 -6.94 8.42 -3.01
C LEU A 56 -7.71 8.67 -4.31
N ASP A 57 -6.98 8.81 -5.40
CA ASP A 57 -7.53 8.97 -6.75
C ASP A 57 -6.64 8.20 -7.74
N PRO A 58 -7.13 7.10 -8.34
CA PRO A 58 -8.48 6.52 -8.23
C PRO A 58 -8.87 6.03 -6.82
N SER A 59 -10.12 5.60 -6.60
CA SER A 59 -10.58 5.13 -5.29
C SER A 59 -9.75 3.96 -4.75
N ALA A 60 -9.78 3.69 -3.43
CA ALA A 60 -9.00 2.59 -2.85
C ALA A 60 -9.33 1.24 -3.51
N ALA A 61 -10.61 0.95 -3.72
CA ALA A 61 -11.06 -0.26 -4.42
C ALA A 61 -10.51 -0.37 -5.86
N GLU A 62 -10.50 0.74 -6.61
CA GLU A 62 -9.96 0.78 -7.97
C GLU A 62 -8.44 0.59 -8.00
N GLN A 63 -7.70 1.25 -7.10
CA GLN A 63 -6.26 1.08 -7.02
C GLN A 63 -5.86 -0.34 -6.58
N VAL A 64 -6.56 -0.91 -5.59
CA VAL A 64 -6.33 -2.30 -5.17
C VAL A 64 -6.68 -3.26 -6.32
N SER A 65 -7.84 -3.13 -6.97
CA SER A 65 -8.18 -4.02 -8.09
C SER A 65 -7.18 -3.91 -9.26
N THR A 66 -6.72 -2.71 -9.58
CA THR A 66 -5.67 -2.47 -10.58
C THR A 66 -4.35 -3.14 -10.18
N PHE A 67 -3.98 -3.05 -8.89
CA PHE A 67 -2.81 -3.74 -8.37
C PHE A 67 -2.91 -5.25 -8.55
N LEU A 68 -4.05 -5.85 -8.20
CA LEU A 68 -4.27 -7.29 -8.32
C LEU A 68 -4.20 -7.80 -9.77
N ALA A 69 -4.58 -6.94 -10.73
CA ALA A 69 -4.46 -7.24 -12.16
C ALA A 69 -3.03 -7.06 -12.70
N SER A 70 -2.15 -6.38 -11.98
CA SER A 70 -0.75 -6.15 -12.40
C SER A 70 0.16 -7.32 -12.00
N ALA A 71 1.34 -7.39 -12.63
CA ALA A 71 2.40 -8.33 -12.25
C ALA A 71 3.40 -7.73 -11.23
N GLU A 72 3.28 -6.44 -10.92
CA GLU A 72 4.25 -5.73 -10.08
C GLU A 72 4.14 -6.17 -8.61
N PRO A 73 5.25 -6.47 -7.92
CA PRO A 73 5.19 -6.93 -6.53
C PRO A 73 4.70 -5.84 -5.56
N ASP A 74 4.85 -4.58 -5.95
CA ASP A 74 4.47 -3.40 -5.21
C ASP A 74 4.03 -2.28 -6.17
N ILE A 75 3.09 -1.45 -5.73
CA ILE A 75 2.72 -0.20 -6.40
C ILE A 75 2.68 0.93 -5.39
N GLU A 76 2.91 2.15 -5.86
CA GLU A 76 2.67 3.36 -5.08
C GLU A 76 1.24 3.84 -5.27
N LEU A 77 0.53 4.05 -4.17
CA LEU A 77 -0.82 4.62 -4.17
C LEU A 77 -0.80 6.06 -4.65
N LYS A 78 -1.84 6.43 -5.40
CA LYS A 78 -1.99 7.74 -6.02
C LYS A 78 -3.06 8.54 -5.30
N PHE A 79 -2.78 9.82 -5.13
CA PHE A 79 -3.65 10.77 -4.44
C PHE A 79 -4.04 11.88 -5.39
N GLU A 80 -5.20 12.48 -5.14
CA GLU A 80 -5.64 13.68 -5.83
C GLU A 80 -4.54 14.75 -5.80
N ARG A 81 -4.23 15.33 -6.96
CA ARG A 81 -3.30 16.47 -6.99
C ARG A 81 -3.96 17.67 -6.32
N SER A 82 -3.31 18.17 -5.26
CA SER A 82 -3.69 19.46 -4.69
C SER A 82 -3.51 20.55 -5.76
N ARG A 83 -4.60 21.24 -6.12
CA ARG A 83 -4.59 22.39 -7.03
C ARG A 83 -3.97 23.62 -6.38
#